data_AF-A0A1E3WHF4-F1
#
_entry.id   AF-A0A1E3WHF4-F1
#
_cell.length_a   1.000
_cell.length_b   1.000
_cell.length_c   1.000
_cell.angle_alpha   90.00
_cell.angle_beta   90.00
_cell.angle_gamma   90.00
#
_symmetry.space_group_name_H-M   'P 1'
#
loop_
_entity.id
_entity.type
_entity.pdbx_description
1 polymer ?
#
loop_
_entity_poly.entity_id
_entity_poly.type
_entity_poly.pdbx_seq_one_letter_code
_entity_poly.pdbx_strand_id
1 'polypeptide(L)' 'MDEDNFAQAKSIVDLPITDLIHAPCPDMVAYENYDPQKTRRAQFLIQKLREKHGLKKPEKKPAKPLNYRCTEQGCIER' A
#
# COMPACT_ATOMS: atom_id res chain seq x y z
N MET A 1 21.00 -29.15 -16.61
CA MET A 1 20.74 -28.92 -15.18
C MET A 1 21.13 -27.48 -14.95
N ASP A 2 20.30 -26.59 -15.47
CA ASP A 2 20.56 -25.15 -15.36
C ASP A 2 19.94 -24.72 -14.02
N GLU A 3 20.79 -24.27 -13.12
CA GLU A 3 20.40 -23.81 -11.80
C GLU A 3 19.35 -22.71 -11.95
N ASP A 4 18.14 -23.00 -11.45
CA ASP A 4 17.03 -22.05 -11.42
C ASP A 4 17.50 -20.76 -10.75
N ASN A 5 17.58 -19.69 -11.53
CA ASN A 5 18.01 -18.37 -11.10
C ASN A 5 16.93 -17.73 -10.21
N PHE A 6 16.76 -18.27 -9.00
CA PHE A 6 15.87 -17.73 -7.99
C PHE A 6 16.45 -16.41 -7.48
N ALA A 7 15.89 -15.30 -7.93
CA ALA A 7 16.18 -13.98 -7.37
C ALA A 7 15.17 -13.65 -6.27
N GLN A 8 15.65 -13.39 -5.06
CA GLN A 8 14.82 -12.90 -3.96
C GLN A 8 14.12 -11.59 -4.39
N ALA A 9 12.82 -11.50 -4.14
CA ALA A 9 12.05 -10.29 -4.43
C ALA A 9 12.61 -9.10 -3.63
N LYS A 10 12.89 -7.99 -4.31
CA LYS A 10 13.35 -6.74 -3.70
C LYS A 10 12.16 -5.79 -3.53
N SER A 11 12.17 -5.01 -2.44
CA SER A 11 11.18 -3.96 -2.25
C SER A 11 11.31 -2.93 -3.37
N ILE A 12 10.20 -2.36 -3.82
CA ILE A 12 10.21 -1.24 -4.78
C ILE A 12 10.95 -0.01 -4.24
N VAL A 13 11.05 0.10 -2.91
CA VAL A 13 11.81 1.16 -2.22
C VAL A 13 13.32 1.02 -2.43
N ASP A 14 13.80 -0.21 -2.65
CA ASP A 14 15.24 -0.52 -2.81
C ASP A 14 15.67 -0.54 -4.28
N LEU A 15 14.73 -0.29 -5.21
CA LEU A 15 15.01 -0.23 -6.64
C LEU A 15 15.28 1.22 -7.06
N PRO A 16 16.19 1.44 -8.03
CA PRO A 16 16.42 2.77 -8.56
C PRO A 16 15.11 3.34 -9.13
N ILE A 17 14.85 4.61 -8.85
CA ILE A 17 13.70 5.32 -9.41
C ILE A 17 13.90 5.41 -10.92
N THR A 18 13.04 4.73 -11.68
CA THR A 18 13.11 4.69 -13.15
C THR A 18 12.35 5.82 -13.81
N ASP A 19 11.41 6.44 -13.11
CA ASP A 19 10.58 7.56 -13.59
C ASP A 19 10.27 8.50 -12.42
N LEU A 20 10.25 9.81 -12.69
CA LEU A 20 9.95 10.87 -11.74
C LEU A 20 8.59 10.73 -11.08
N ILE A 21 7.61 10.08 -11.74
CA ILE A 21 6.30 9.80 -11.12
C ILE A 21 6.38 8.79 -9.97
N HIS A 22 7.43 7.97 -9.94
CA HIS A 22 7.70 7.01 -8.86
C HIS A 22 8.66 7.58 -7.81
N ALA A 23 9.19 8.80 -8.03
CA ALA A 23 9.97 9.47 -7.01
C ALA A 23 9.05 9.91 -5.86
N PRO A 24 9.49 9.76 -4.59
CA PRO A 24 8.83 10.47 -3.51
C PRO A 24 8.82 11.97 -3.85
N CYS A 25 7.69 12.63 -3.62
CA CYS A 25 7.55 14.05 -3.94
C CYS A 25 8.62 14.85 -3.16
N PRO A 26 9.45 15.66 -3.84
CA PRO A 26 10.65 16.28 -3.25
C PRO A 26 10.31 17.21 -2.08
N ASP A 27 9.15 17.86 -2.13
CA ASP A 27 8.70 18.81 -1.11
C ASP A 27 7.74 18.19 -0.08
N MET A 28 7.37 16.91 -0.24
CA MET A 28 6.53 16.19 0.71
C MET A 28 7.33 15.09 1.40
N VAL A 29 8.29 15.52 2.21
CA VAL A 29 8.91 14.65 3.22
C VAL A 29 7.81 14.19 4.18
N ALA A 30 7.34 12.97 3.98
CA ALA A 30 6.32 12.40 4.84
C ALA A 30 6.92 12.10 6.22
N TYR A 31 6.18 12.44 7.27
CA TYR A 31 6.46 12.00 8.64
C TYR A 31 7.75 12.51 9.31
N GLU A 32 8.40 13.56 8.79
CA GLU A 32 9.63 14.13 9.39
C GLU A 32 9.46 14.50 10.89
N ASN A 33 8.27 14.96 11.27
CA ASN A 33 7.91 15.33 12.64
C ASN A 33 6.63 14.63 13.11
N TYR A 34 6.59 13.31 13.00
CA TYR A 34 5.42 12.54 13.42
C TYR A 34 5.14 12.69 14.93
N ASP A 35 3.91 13.11 15.26
CA ASP A 35 3.40 13.19 16.62
C ASP A 35 2.10 12.36 16.72
N PRO A 36 2.05 11.31 17.55
CA PRO A 36 0.89 10.44 17.65
C PRO A 36 -0.35 11.16 18.21
N GLN A 37 -0.18 12.17 19.07
CA GLN A 37 -1.31 12.92 19.63
C GLN A 37 -1.92 13.86 18.60
N LYS A 38 -1.08 14.61 17.86
CA LYS A 38 -1.54 15.46 16.76
C LYS A 38 -2.22 14.63 15.67
N THR A 39 -1.68 13.45 15.36
CA THR A 39 -2.26 12.52 14.38
C THR A 39 -3.65 12.06 14.81
N ARG A 40 -3.82 11.60 16.06
CA ARG A 40 -5.14 11.20 16.59
C ARG A 40 -6.15 12.34 16.56
N ARG A 41 -5.73 13.56 16.94
CA ARG A 41 -6.58 14.75 16.87
C ARG A 41 -7.02 15.07 15.45
N ALA A 42 -6.10 15.04 14.49
CA ALA A 42 -6.41 15.26 13.08
C ALA A 42 -7.41 14.21 12.55
N GLN A 43 -7.22 12.94 12.88
CA GLN A 43 -8.13 11.86 12.50
C GLN A 43 -9.56 12.10 13.02
N PHE A 44 -9.68 12.51 14.29
CA PHE A 44 -10.97 12.85 14.89
C PHE A 44 -11.66 14.02 14.18
N LEU A 45 -10.92 15.10 13.87
CA LEU A 45 -11.47 16.26 13.16
C LEU A 45 -11.93 15.90 11.73
N ILE A 46 -11.14 15.11 11.02
CA ILE A 46 -11.48 14.63 9.67
C ILE A 46 -12.75 13.78 9.74
N GLN A 47 -12.90 12.93 10.76
CA GLN A 47 -14.12 12.16 10.95
C GLN A 47 -15.34 13.09 11.14
N LYS A 48 -15.23 14.12 11.97
CA LYS A 48 -16.32 15.09 12.18
C LYS A 48 -16.69 15.86 10.91
N LEU A 49 -15.71 16.24 10.11
CA LEU A 49 -15.94 16.86 8.81
C LEU A 49 -16.68 15.91 7.86
N ARG A 50 -16.26 14.65 7.79
CA ARG A 50 -16.93 13.64 6.98
C ARG A 50 -18.40 13.44 7.40
N GLU A 51 -18.65 13.34 8.71
CA GLU A 51 -20.00 13.24 9.28
C GLU A 51 -20.87 14.44 8.87
N LYS A 52 -20.34 15.67 9.02
CA LYS A 52 -21.04 16.91 8.66
C LYS A 52 -21.44 16.97 7.18
N HIS A 53 -20.58 16.48 6.30
CA HIS A 53 -20.78 16.54 4.85
C HIS A 53 -21.40 15.25 4.27
N GLY A 54 -21.81 14.29 5.10
CA GLY A 54 -22.38 13.02 4.64
C GLY A 54 -21.40 12.11 3.88
N LEU A 55 -20.09 12.36 4.00
CA LEU A 55 -19.04 11.59 3.35
C LEU A 55 -18.81 10.28 4.10
N LYS A 56 -19.58 9.25 3.77
CA LYS A 56 -19.40 7.91 4.34
C LYS A 56 -18.17 7.25 3.74
N LYS A 57 -17.28 6.74 4.59
CA LYS A 57 -16.23 5.83 4.14
C LYS A 57 -16.91 4.57 3.61
N PRO A 58 -16.62 4.11 2.38
CA PRO A 58 -17.17 2.86 1.90
C PRO A 58 -16.69 1.73 2.80
N GLU A 59 -17.59 0.82 3.13
CA GLU A 59 -17.22 -0.42 3.78
C GLU A 59 -16.25 -1.19 2.87
N LYS A 60 -15.12 -1.62 3.42
CA LYS A 60 -14.21 -2.50 2.68
C LYS A 60 -14.96 -3.79 2.42
N LYS A 61 -15.19 -4.10 1.15
CA LYS A 61 -15.69 -5.41 0.76
C LYS A 61 -14.71 -6.48 1.25
N PRO A 62 -15.17 -7.62 1.77
CA PRO A 62 -14.28 -8.71 2.11
C PRO A 62 -13.46 -9.08 0.88
N ALA A 63 -12.17 -9.35 1.08
CA ALA A 63 -11.33 -9.84 0.00
C ALA A 63 -11.96 -11.13 -0.54
N LYS A 64 -12.16 -11.20 -1.86
CA LYS A 64 -12.61 -12.44 -2.48
C LYS A 64 -11.49 -13.47 -2.29
N PRO A 65 -11.79 -14.69 -1.82
CA PRO A 65 -10.78 -15.73 -1.77
C PRO A 65 -10.21 -15.93 -3.18
N LEU A 66 -8.89 -15.96 -3.28
CA LEU A 66 -8.24 -16.32 -4.54
C LEU A 66 -8.50 -17.81 -4.75
N ASN A 67 -9.25 -18.14 -5.79
CA ASN A 67 -9.51 -19.52 -6.18
C ASN A 67 -8.33 -20.16 -6.89
N TYR A 68 -7.17 -19.51 -6.95
CA TYR A 68 -5.97 -20.07 -7.54
C TYR A 68 -4.86 -20.19 -6.49
N ARG A 69 -4.02 -21.20 -6.66
CA ARG A 69 -2.75 -21.35 -5.96
C ARG A 69 -1.62 -21.29 -6.98
N CYS A 70 -0.72 -20.33 -6.83
CA CYS A 70 0.49 -20.29 -7.67
C CYS A 70 1.55 -21.26 -7.12
N THR A 71 2.00 -22.15 -7.99
CA THR A 71 3.15 -23.04 -7.80
C THR A 71 4.24 -22.65 -8.80
N GLU A 72 5.40 -23.31 -8.74
CA GLU A 72 6.51 -23.10 -9.69
C GLU A 72 6.11 -23.35 -11.15
N GLN A 73 5.04 -24.12 -11.37
CA GLN A 73 4.51 -24.47 -12.70
C GLN A 73 3.40 -23.52 -13.18
N GLY A 74 3.04 -22.49 -12.39
CA GLY A 74 2.00 -21.52 -12.71
C GLY A 74 0.87 -21.47 -11.68
N CYS A 75 -0.15 -20.66 -11.95
CA CYS A 75 -1.30 -20.50 -11.07
C CYS A 75 -2.41 -21.47 -11.48
N ILE A 76 -2.72 -22.40 -10.58
CA ILE A 76 -3.70 -23.47 -10.79
C ILE A 76 -4.98 -23.11 -10.04
N GLU A 77 -6.12 -23.13 -10.73
CA GLU A 77 -7.44 -23.01 -10.08
C GLU A 77 -7.68 -24.21 -9.16
N ARG A 78 -8.19 -23.94 -7.96
CA ARG A 78 -8.37 -24.90 -6.88
C ARG A 78 -9.67 -25.66 -7.00
#